data_AF-A0A925ZXG1-F1
#
_entry.id   AF-A0A925ZXG1-F1
#
_cell.length_a   1.000
_cell.length_b   1.000
_cell.length_c   1.000
_cell.angle_alpha   90.00
_cell.angle_beta   90.00
_cell.angle_gamma   90.00
#
_symmetry.space_group_name_H-M   'P 1'
#
loop_
_entity.id
_entity.type
_entity.pdbx_description
1 polymer ?
#
loop_
_entity_poly.entity_id
_entity_poly.type
_entity_poly.pdbx_seq_one_letter_code
_entity_poly.pdbx_strand_id
1 'polypeptide(L)'
;QTDERDLMPYILLNRIERLAFYDRLSPQQVLTTLTHEQPATDPEQLKTYVKRFYSLWSRNQWKRERYAPSFHLDDYNVDPRSWLRFPILSGGYTEELNAL
;
A
#
# COMPACT_ATOMS: atom_id res chain seq x y z
N GLN A 1 -7.18 8.43 19.04
CA GLN A 1 -7.01 7.52 17.89
C GLN A 1 -5.52 7.21 17.78
N THR A 2 -5.11 5.98 18.09
CA THR A 2 -3.70 5.55 18.20
C THR A 2 -3.16 4.99 16.88
N ASP A 3 -4.05 4.41 16.10
CA ASP A 3 -3.72 3.49 15.00
C ASP A 3 -3.25 4.25 13.75
N GLU A 4 -3.76 5.46 13.51
CA GLU A 4 -3.27 6.36 12.46
C GLU A 4 -1.85 6.88 12.74
N ARG A 5 -1.42 6.92 14.02
CA ARG A 5 -0.04 7.28 14.36
C ARG A 5 0.92 6.15 14.02
N ASP A 6 0.49 4.91 14.25
CA ASP A 6 1.29 3.71 13.99
C ASP A 6 1.36 3.38 12.49
N LEU A 7 0.28 3.63 11.75
CA LEU A 7 0.20 3.38 10.31
C LEU A 7 0.50 4.65 9.53
N MET A 8 -0.52 5.44 9.24
CA MET A 8 -0.55 6.72 8.54
C MET A 8 -2.01 7.19 8.51
N PRO A 9 -2.31 8.43 8.10
CA PRO A 9 -3.69 8.86 7.88
C PRO A 9 -4.42 7.92 6.92
N TYR A 10 -5.64 7.47 7.26
CA TYR A 10 -6.35 6.46 6.48
C TYR A 10 -6.66 6.90 5.05
N ILE A 11 -6.87 8.20 4.83
CA ILE A 11 -7.06 8.77 3.49
C ILE A 11 -5.83 8.49 2.62
N LEU A 12 -4.62 8.66 3.17
CA LEU A 12 -3.38 8.41 2.46
C LEU A 12 -3.14 6.90 2.26
N LEU A 13 -3.45 6.09 3.27
CA LEU A 13 -3.37 4.62 3.18
C LEU A 13 -4.21 4.09 2.01
N ASN A 14 -5.49 4.48 1.95
CA ASN A 14 -6.41 4.07 0.90
C ASN A 14 -5.97 4.60 -0.46
N ARG A 15 -5.42 5.83 -0.51
CA ARG A 15 -4.91 6.39 -1.77
C ARG A 15 -3.71 5.61 -2.29
N ILE A 16 -2.75 5.28 -1.42
CA ILE A 16 -1.59 4.44 -1.77
C ILE A 16 -2.06 3.07 -2.26
N GLU A 17 -3.01 2.44 -1.56
CA GLU A 17 -3.52 1.12 -1.93
C GLU A 17 -4.14 1.10 -3.33
N ARG A 18 -4.98 2.10 -3.64
CA ARG A 18 -5.60 2.23 -4.96
C ARG A 18 -4.54 2.42 -6.04
N LEU A 19 -3.60 3.35 -5.84
CA LEU A 19 -2.53 3.60 -6.81
C LEU A 19 -1.66 2.34 -7.03
N ALA A 20 -1.37 1.60 -5.95
CA ALA A 20 -0.51 0.43 -6.01
C ALA A 20 -1.19 -0.79 -6.68
N PHE A 21 -2.45 -1.07 -6.37
CA PHE A 21 -3.08 -2.35 -6.77
C PHE A 21 -4.17 -2.20 -7.82
N TYR A 22 -4.95 -1.12 -7.76
CA TYR A 22 -5.94 -0.84 -8.79
C TYR A 22 -5.26 -0.25 -10.04
N ASP A 23 -4.51 0.84 -9.86
CA ASP A 23 -3.82 1.53 -10.96
C ASP A 23 -2.47 0.87 -11.33
N ARG A 24 -1.99 -0.07 -10.51
CA ARG A 24 -0.78 -0.89 -10.74
C ARG A 24 0.52 -0.09 -10.90
N LEU A 25 0.64 0.99 -10.15
CA LEU A 25 1.83 1.83 -10.15
C LEU A 25 2.96 1.25 -9.29
N SER A 26 4.19 1.46 -9.71
CA SER A 26 5.38 1.15 -8.91
C SER A 26 5.49 2.06 -7.68
N PRO A 27 6.25 1.68 -6.64
CA PRO A 27 6.43 2.54 -5.46
C PRO A 27 6.91 3.96 -5.80
N GLN A 28 7.76 4.10 -6.81
CA GLN A 28 8.26 5.40 -7.27
C GLN A 28 7.16 6.22 -7.94
N GLN A 29 6.38 5.59 -8.82
CA GLN A 29 5.24 6.25 -9.47
C GLN A 29 4.19 6.68 -8.44
N VAL A 30 3.90 5.84 -7.44
CA VAL A 30 3.00 6.19 -6.33
C VAL A 30 3.51 7.44 -5.59
N LEU A 31 4.79 7.47 -5.21
CA LEU A 31 5.36 8.64 -4.52
C LEU A 31 5.30 9.92 -5.36
N THR A 32 5.60 9.82 -6.66
CA THR A 32 5.49 10.93 -7.60
C THR A 32 4.05 11.44 -7.67
N THR A 33 3.07 10.55 -7.85
CA THR A 33 1.65 10.92 -7.89
C THR A 33 1.19 11.59 -6.60
N LEU A 34 1.55 11.06 -5.43
CA LEU A 34 1.18 11.66 -4.14
C LEU A 34 1.79 13.05 -3.95
N THR A 35 3.05 13.24 -4.33
CA THR A 35 3.71 14.55 -4.24
C THR A 35 3.02 15.60 -5.11
N HIS A 36 2.52 15.20 -6.30
CA HIS A 36 1.72 16.09 -7.15
C HIS A 36 0.33 16.39 -6.59
N GLU A 37 -0.33 15.40 -5.98
CA GLU A 37 -1.67 15.56 -5.39
C GLU A 37 -1.65 16.37 -4.08
N GLN A 38 -0.55 16.31 -3.33
CA GLN A 38 -0.40 16.92 -2.01
C GLN A 38 0.83 17.83 -1.93
N PRO A 39 0.86 18.95 -2.69
CA PRO A 39 2.02 19.85 -2.72
C PRO A 39 2.29 20.56 -1.39
N ALA A 40 1.32 20.57 -0.47
CA ALA A 40 1.45 21.16 0.86
C ALA A 40 2.05 20.21 1.91
N THR A 41 2.16 18.91 1.59
CA THR A 41 2.70 17.90 2.49
C THR A 41 4.19 17.72 2.23
N ASP A 42 4.95 17.49 3.30
CA ASP A 42 6.39 17.22 3.20
C ASP A 42 6.66 15.97 2.34
N PRO A 43 7.43 16.08 1.24
CA PRO A 43 7.74 14.93 0.38
C PRO A 43 8.46 13.79 1.12
N GLU A 44 9.31 14.08 2.10
CA GLU A 44 10.00 13.05 2.89
C GLU A 44 9.04 12.30 3.82
N GLN A 45 8.02 12.99 4.33
CA GLN A 45 6.93 12.36 5.06
C GLN A 45 6.11 11.42 4.16
N LEU A 46 5.76 11.84 2.95
CA LEU A 46 5.08 10.99 1.96
C LEU A 46 5.90 9.75 1.61
N LYS A 47 7.20 9.92 1.36
CA LYS A 47 8.15 8.84 1.12
C LYS A 47 8.19 7.84 2.27
N THR A 48 8.18 8.33 3.51
CA THR A 48 8.11 7.48 4.70
C THR A 48 6.83 6.63 4.74
N TYR A 49 5.69 7.22 4.40
CA TYR A 49 4.41 6.49 4.33
C TYR A 49 4.39 5.45 3.21
N VAL A 50 4.89 5.78 2.01
CA VAL A 50 5.02 4.83 0.90
C VAL A 50 5.91 3.65 1.31
N LYS A 51 7.10 3.90 1.87
CA LYS A 51 7.99 2.83 2.36
C LYS A 51 7.30 1.96 3.40
N ARG A 52 6.61 2.57 4.36
CA ARG A 52 5.86 1.86 5.40
C ARG A 52 4.76 0.99 4.81
N PHE A 53 3.98 1.50 3.85
CA PHE A 53 2.91 0.76 3.20
C PHE A 53 3.42 -0.53 2.55
N TYR A 54 4.38 -0.43 1.63
CA TYR A 54 4.87 -1.60 0.88
C TYR A 54 5.59 -2.62 1.78
N SER A 55 6.32 -2.14 2.80
CA SER A 55 6.98 -3.00 3.79
C SER A 55 5.96 -3.78 4.62
N LEU A 56 4.94 -3.10 5.13
CA LEU A 56 3.88 -3.76 5.92
C LEU A 56 2.99 -4.62 5.04
N TRP A 57 2.73 -4.21 3.79
CA TRP A 57 1.98 -4.99 2.82
C TRP A 57 2.64 -6.35 2.62
N SER A 58 3.87 -6.38 2.12
CA SER A 58 4.59 -7.62 1.81
C SER A 58 4.72 -8.54 3.03
N ARG A 59 5.15 -8.00 4.18
CA ARG A 59 5.32 -8.77 5.42
C ARG A 59 4.03 -9.39 5.95
N ASN A 60 2.88 -8.76 5.71
CA ASN A 60 1.59 -9.23 6.24
C ASN A 60 0.75 -10.02 5.22
N GLN A 61 1.28 -10.40 4.04
CA GLN A 61 0.52 -11.20 3.06
C GLN A 61 -0.03 -12.51 3.65
N TRP A 62 0.74 -13.19 4.49
CA TRP A 62 0.29 -14.43 5.15
C TRP A 62 -0.98 -14.24 5.99
N LYS A 63 -1.26 -13.02 6.50
CA LYS A 63 -2.49 -12.72 7.21
C LYS A 63 -3.68 -12.68 6.26
N ARG A 64 -3.49 -12.09 5.06
CA ARG A 64 -4.53 -11.99 4.01
C ARG A 64 -4.93 -13.35 3.46
N GLU A 65 -3.98 -14.27 3.32
CA GLU A 65 -4.25 -15.67 2.93
C GLU A 65 -5.20 -16.41 3.89
N ARG A 66 -5.30 -15.91 5.12
CA ARG A 66 -6.12 -16.47 6.21
C ARG A 66 -7.37 -15.65 6.49
N TYR A 67 -7.74 -14.71 5.61
CA TYR A 67 -8.99 -13.97 5.77
C TYR A 67 -10.21 -14.90 5.71
N ALA A 68 -11.18 -14.59 6.56
CA ALA A 68 -12.51 -15.18 6.47
C ALA A 68 -13.18 -14.68 5.18
N PRO A 69 -14.11 -15.47 4.59
CA PRO A 69 -14.90 -15.00 3.46
C PRO A 69 -15.56 -13.65 3.76
N SER A 70 -15.41 -12.71 2.83
CA SER A 70 -15.96 -11.36 2.93
C SER A 70 -16.70 -10.99 1.63
N PHE A 71 -17.60 -10.01 1.72
CA PHE A 71 -18.30 -9.48 0.55
C PHE A 71 -17.37 -8.59 -0.27
N HIS A 72 -17.50 -8.67 -1.60
CA HIS A 72 -16.87 -7.73 -2.53
C HIS A 72 -17.83 -6.56 -2.74
N LEU A 73 -17.41 -5.34 -2.39
CA LEU A 73 -18.25 -4.14 -2.39
C LEU A 73 -17.75 -3.02 -3.33
N ASP A 74 -16.44 -2.96 -3.57
CA ASP A 74 -15.79 -1.94 -4.41
C ASP A 74 -15.30 -2.52 -5.75
N ASP A 75 -14.76 -1.68 -6.62
CA ASP A 75 -14.17 -2.08 -7.91
C ASP A 75 -12.98 -3.06 -7.77
N TYR A 76 -12.37 -3.14 -6.58
CA TYR A 76 -11.32 -4.08 -6.25
C TYR A 76 -11.37 -4.52 -4.79
N ASN A 77 -10.65 -5.59 -4.46
CA ASN A 77 -10.41 -5.99 -3.09
C ASN A 77 -8.98 -6.54 -2.92
N VAL A 78 -8.61 -6.80 -1.67
CA VAL A 78 -7.29 -7.29 -1.27
C VAL A 78 -7.28 -8.78 -0.91
N ASP A 79 -8.36 -9.50 -1.23
CA ASP A 79 -8.48 -10.93 -0.92
C ASP A 79 -7.70 -11.76 -1.96
N PRO A 80 -6.73 -12.59 -1.54
CA PRO A 80 -5.92 -13.41 -2.44
C PRO A 80 -6.71 -14.52 -3.14
N ARG A 81 -7.89 -14.89 -2.65
CA ARG A 81 -8.73 -15.92 -3.28
C ARG A 81 -9.65 -15.38 -4.37
N SER A 82 -9.82 -14.07 -4.45
CA SER A 82 -10.66 -13.43 -5.45
C SER A 82 -9.84 -12.53 -6.39
N TRP A 83 -9.51 -11.32 -5.97
CA TRP A 83 -8.99 -10.29 -6.88
C TRP A 83 -7.45 -10.18 -6.85
N LEU A 84 -6.85 -10.04 -5.68
CA LEU A 84 -5.43 -9.66 -5.55
C LEU A 84 -4.53 -10.82 -5.10
N ARG A 85 -4.08 -11.63 -6.06
CA ARG A 85 -3.09 -12.67 -5.80
C ARG A 85 -1.69 -12.08 -5.65
N PHE A 86 -1.13 -12.17 -4.45
CA PHE A 86 0.21 -11.69 -4.13
C PHE A 86 0.99 -12.80 -3.38
N PRO A 87 2.27 -13.05 -3.71
CA PRO A 87 3.02 -14.14 -3.10
C PRO A 87 3.33 -13.86 -1.62
N ILE A 88 3.15 -14.88 -0.76
CA ILE A 88 3.47 -14.79 0.67
C ILE A 88 4.96 -14.51 0.89
N LEU A 89 5.82 -15.19 0.12
CA LEU A 89 7.26 -14.98 0.11
C LEU A 89 7.61 -14.15 -1.11
N SER A 90 8.15 -12.95 -0.88
CA SER A 90 8.53 -11.99 -1.92
C SER A 90 9.81 -11.25 -1.51
N GLY A 91 10.43 -10.53 -2.44
CA GLY A 91 11.56 -9.63 -2.16
C GLY A 91 11.20 -8.40 -1.31
N GLY A 92 9.92 -8.25 -0.91
CA GLY A 92 9.48 -7.19 -0.02
C GLY A 92 9.56 -5.78 -0.59
N TYR A 93 9.66 -5.63 -1.91
CA TYR A 93 9.96 -4.38 -2.61
C TYR A 93 11.30 -3.74 -2.19
N THR A 94 12.26 -4.54 -1.70
CA THR A 94 13.50 -3.98 -1.11
C THR A 94 14.27 -3.12 -2.10
N GLU A 95 14.40 -3.57 -3.35
CA GLU A 95 15.13 -2.84 -4.40
C GLU A 95 14.41 -1.54 -4.78
N GLU A 96 13.10 -1.62 -5.00
CA GLU A 96 12.26 -0.49 -5.39
C GLU A 96 12.21 0.56 -4.27
N LEU A 97 12.11 0.14 -3.02
CA LEU A 97 12.08 1.04 -1.86
C LEU A 97 13.45 1.69 -1.56
N ASN A 98 14.55 1.04 -1.94
CA ASN A 98 15.89 1.63 -1.86
C ASN A 98 16.14 2.67 -2.97
N ALA A 99 15.45 2.53 -4.11
CA ALA A 99 15.52 3.47 -5.22
C ALA A 99 14.61 4.72 -5.07
N LEU A 100 13.73 4.74 -4.06
CA LEU A 100 12.91 5.91 -3.70
C LEU A 100 13.72 7.05 -3.13
#